data_AF-A0A969MYQ2-F1
#
_entry.id   AF-A0A969MYQ2-F1
#
_cell.length_a   1.000
_cell.length_b   1.000
_cell.length_c   1.000
_cell.angle_alpha   90.00
_cell.angle_beta   90.00
_cell.angle_gamma   90.00
#
_symmetry.space_group_name_H-M   'P 1'
#
loop_
_entity.id
_entity.type
_entity.pdbx_description
1 polymer ?
#
loop_
_entity_poly.entity_id
_entity_poly.type
_entity_poly.pdbx_seq_one_letter_code
_entity_poly.pdbx_strand_id
1 'polypeptide(L)'
;MKFASQLSIQSKLMVMLLTVSIASILVIGFVGYQGGREALMQNLSAQMSQLRITRTRQIVDYFTDLQNQVVTLAEDPSLMAATIAFQTTFNQLDDQLKNPQPDTQLNNQPDQPNLSPQELSQLWLFYQQSFIPRLAENVEGTPTVKPYFPKSAIARYLQYHYIAANSYPVESKSRLENPEDGSEYSKIHRQFHPFLRDLSERFQYQNLMLIDSKTGNVIYEVAKQVGFATSVTQDSFVNSGVAALFKTLKDRGEPRTFAVADFNPFRPNAGKPAAFVGAPVFREGNLTGILVLQLPVDQINRIMTGNSQWPADGLGQTGETVLVGPDLLLRSPSRFLMEEPEGYFQDLEGPKRFP
;
A
#
# COMPACT_ATOMS: atom_id res chain seq x y z
N MET A 1 72.19 -12.43 14.00
CA MET A 1 72.71 -12.80 15.35
C MET A 1 74.13 -12.28 15.69
N LYS A 2 74.87 -11.59 14.81
CA LYS A 2 76.21 -11.03 15.14
C LYS A 2 76.20 -9.71 15.93
N PHE A 3 75.03 -9.09 16.10
CA PHE A 3 74.87 -7.82 16.83
C PHE A 3 74.88 -8.00 18.35
N ALA A 4 74.44 -9.16 18.84
CA ALA A 4 74.33 -9.44 20.28
C ALA A 4 75.69 -9.79 20.92
N SER A 5 76.70 -10.17 20.14
CA SER A 5 78.00 -10.61 20.68
C SER A 5 78.98 -9.47 20.96
N GLN A 6 78.69 -8.22 20.56
CA GLN A 6 79.54 -7.04 20.76
C GLN A 6 79.03 -6.08 21.86
N LEU A 7 77.85 -6.34 22.43
CA LEU A 7 77.24 -5.50 23.47
C LEU A 7 77.78 -5.86 24.87
N SER A 8 78.06 -4.84 25.69
CA SER A 8 78.41 -5.03 27.11
C SER A 8 77.27 -5.74 27.85
N ILE A 9 77.59 -6.43 28.95
CA ILE A 9 76.62 -7.18 29.76
C ILE A 9 75.47 -6.25 30.23
N GLN A 10 75.79 -5.00 30.54
CA GLN A 10 74.81 -3.99 30.93
C GLN A 10 73.80 -3.67 29.82
N SER A 11 74.26 -3.51 28.57
CA SER A 11 73.38 -3.28 27.41
C SER A 11 72.49 -4.49 27.12
N LYS A 12 73.00 -5.72 27.29
CA LYS A 12 72.19 -6.94 27.13
C LYS A 12 71.05 -7.00 28.14
N LEU A 13 71.33 -6.67 29.40
CA LEU A 13 70.34 -6.67 30.47
C LEU A 13 69.27 -5.58 30.26
N MET A 14 69.67 -4.38 29.85
CA MET A 14 68.74 -3.30 29.49
C MET A 14 67.85 -3.66 28.30
N VAL A 15 68.41 -4.25 27.24
CA VAL A 15 67.63 -4.69 26.08
C VAL A 15 66.64 -5.78 26.46
N MET A 16 67.04 -6.74 27.30
CA MET A 16 66.15 -7.81 27.77
C MET A 16 64.96 -7.23 28.56
N LEU A 17 65.23 -6.32 29.51
CA LEU A 17 64.18 -5.63 30.26
C LEU A 17 63.24 -4.82 29.36
N LEU A 18 63.80 -4.07 28.40
CA LEU A 18 63.01 -3.29 27.42
C LEU A 18 62.10 -4.20 26.59
N THR A 19 62.62 -5.32 26.09
CA THR A 19 61.82 -6.26 25.27
C THR A 19 60.66 -6.87 26.05
N VAL A 20 60.88 -7.22 27.33
CA VAL A 20 59.82 -7.74 28.19
C VAL A 20 58.75 -6.68 28.45
N SER A 21 59.15 -5.45 28.78
CA SER A 21 58.20 -4.35 29.00
C SER A 21 57.38 -4.05 27.74
N ILE A 22 58.00 -3.99 26.57
CA ILE A 22 57.29 -3.78 25.29
C ILE A 22 56.32 -4.94 25.02
N ALA A 23 56.75 -6.19 25.18
CA ALA A 23 55.90 -7.36 24.99
C ALA A 23 54.69 -7.35 25.93
N SER A 24 54.89 -7.02 27.21
CA SER A 24 53.79 -6.89 28.18
C SER A 24 52.80 -5.79 27.80
N ILE A 25 53.28 -4.62 27.37
CA ILE A 25 52.42 -3.53 26.90
C ILE A 25 51.62 -3.95 25.67
N LEU A 26 52.24 -4.65 24.71
CA LEU A 26 51.56 -5.15 23.52
C LEU A 26 50.46 -6.17 23.88
N VAL A 27 50.74 -7.10 24.81
CA VAL A 27 49.75 -8.08 25.27
C VAL A 27 48.58 -7.39 25.98
N ILE A 28 48.86 -6.47 26.90
CA ILE A 28 47.82 -5.70 27.60
C ILE A 28 46.99 -4.88 26.61
N GLY A 29 47.64 -4.20 25.66
CA GLY A 29 46.97 -3.43 24.62
C GLY A 29 46.09 -4.30 23.72
N PHE A 30 46.56 -5.49 23.35
CA PHE A 30 45.80 -6.44 22.54
C PHE A 30 44.58 -7.00 23.29
N VAL A 31 44.75 -7.40 24.55
CA VAL A 31 43.65 -7.88 25.41
C VAL A 31 42.63 -6.77 25.65
N GLY A 32 43.09 -5.54 25.93
CA GLY A 32 42.23 -4.37 26.08
C GLY A 32 41.46 -4.03 24.80
N TYR A 33 42.12 -4.11 23.63
CA TYR A 33 41.49 -3.90 22.33
C TYR A 33 40.43 -4.96 22.03
N GLN A 34 40.73 -6.25 22.25
CA GLN A 34 39.75 -7.31 22.05
C GLN A 34 38.55 -7.18 23.00
N GLY A 35 38.80 -7.00 24.30
CA GLY A 35 37.73 -6.84 25.29
C GLY A 35 36.87 -5.61 25.03
N GLY A 36 37.50 -4.48 24.66
CA GLY A 36 36.78 -3.26 24.28
C GLY A 36 35.93 -3.43 23.02
N ARG A 37 36.47 -4.08 21.99
CA ARG A 37 35.75 -4.37 20.74
C ARG A 37 34.57 -5.32 20.99
N GLU A 38 34.77 -6.39 21.75
CA GLU A 38 33.71 -7.34 22.09
C GLU A 38 32.59 -6.68 22.88
N ALA A 39 32.93 -5.90 23.91
CA ALA A 39 31.94 -5.16 24.70
C ALA A 39 31.15 -4.16 23.84
N LEU A 40 31.82 -3.43 22.94
CA LEU A 40 31.16 -2.51 22.02
C LEU A 40 30.21 -3.26 21.07
N MET A 41 30.66 -4.36 20.47
CA MET A 41 29.84 -5.16 19.56
C MET A 41 28.64 -5.79 20.25
N GLN A 42 28.80 -6.27 21.49
CA GLN A 42 27.70 -6.80 22.29
C GLN A 42 26.67 -5.72 22.59
N ASN A 43 27.11 -4.52 22.99
CA ASN A 43 26.22 -3.38 23.24
C ASN A 43 25.48 -2.94 21.98
N LEU A 44 26.18 -2.82 20.84
CA LEU A 44 25.59 -2.45 19.55
C LEU A 44 24.58 -3.50 19.06
N SER A 45 24.92 -4.79 19.19
CA SER A 45 24.00 -5.89 18.84
C SER A 45 22.75 -5.89 19.73
N ALA A 46 22.93 -5.69 21.04
CA ALA A 46 21.81 -5.57 21.97
C ALA A 46 20.91 -4.38 21.62
N GLN A 47 21.48 -3.22 21.31
CA GLN A 47 20.74 -2.02 20.90
C GLN A 47 19.95 -2.25 19.61
N MET A 48 20.57 -2.80 18.56
CA MET A 48 19.88 -3.14 17.31
C MET A 48 18.77 -4.18 17.52
N SER A 49 19.00 -5.15 18.41
CA SER A 49 17.98 -6.14 18.79
C SER A 49 16.79 -5.48 19.50
N GLN A 50 17.03 -4.56 20.43
CA GLN A 50 15.97 -3.80 21.10
C GLN A 50 15.17 -2.94 20.13
N LEU A 51 15.85 -2.27 19.20
CA LEU A 51 15.19 -1.49 18.15
C LEU A 51 14.34 -2.39 17.26
N ARG A 52 14.87 -3.53 16.81
CA ARG A 52 14.10 -4.52 16.05
C ARG A 52 12.85 -4.97 16.82
N ILE A 53 12.99 -5.39 18.08
CA ILE A 53 11.87 -5.83 18.92
C ILE A 53 10.83 -4.72 19.08
N THR A 54 11.27 -3.48 19.29
CA THR A 54 10.39 -2.32 19.44
C THR A 54 9.62 -2.04 18.15
N ARG A 55 10.30 -2.01 17.00
CA ARG A 55 9.66 -1.84 15.69
C ARG A 55 8.69 -2.96 15.38
N THR A 56 9.08 -4.22 15.65
CA THR A 56 8.18 -5.37 15.50
C THR A 56 6.92 -5.19 16.34
N ARG A 57 7.04 -4.81 17.61
CA ARG A 57 5.87 -4.58 18.47
C ARG A 57 4.98 -3.45 17.94
N GLN A 58 5.57 -2.31 17.55
CA GLN A 58 4.81 -1.19 16.99
C GLN A 58 4.04 -1.57 15.72
N ILE A 59 4.63 -2.39 14.84
CA ILE A 59 3.95 -2.88 13.64
C ILE A 59 2.83 -3.85 14.01
N VAL A 60 3.06 -4.79 14.95
CA VAL A 60 2.02 -5.73 15.41
C VAL A 60 0.85 -4.98 16.07
N ASP A 61 1.14 -4.00 16.91
CA ASP A 61 0.14 -3.16 17.58
C ASP A 61 -0.66 -2.36 16.53
N TYR A 62 0.03 -1.76 15.55
CA TYR A 62 -0.62 -1.05 14.44
C TYR A 62 -1.58 -1.95 13.64
N PHE A 63 -1.18 -3.18 13.29
CA PHE A 63 -2.07 -4.10 12.59
C PHE A 63 -3.22 -4.61 13.46
N THR A 64 -3.01 -4.72 14.77
CA THR A 64 -4.05 -5.08 15.74
C THR A 64 -5.11 -3.98 15.84
N ASP A 65 -4.67 -2.72 15.95
CA ASP A 65 -5.55 -1.54 15.95
C ASP A 65 -6.31 -1.43 14.63
N LEU A 66 -5.60 -1.65 13.52
CA LEU A 66 -6.20 -1.65 12.19
C LEU A 66 -7.27 -2.75 12.05
N GLN A 67 -7.00 -3.97 12.55
CA GLN A 67 -7.98 -5.04 12.57
C GLN A 67 -9.23 -4.64 13.36
N ASN A 68 -9.05 -4.13 14.58
CA ASN A 68 -10.15 -3.68 15.43
C ASN A 68 -10.97 -2.59 14.74
N GLN A 69 -10.29 -1.66 14.09
CA GLN A 69 -10.92 -0.57 13.33
C GLN A 69 -11.72 -1.08 12.14
N VAL A 70 -11.13 -1.90 11.26
CA VAL A 70 -11.81 -2.40 10.05
C VAL A 70 -13.03 -3.25 10.41
N VAL A 71 -12.89 -4.11 11.43
CA VAL A 71 -14.01 -4.91 11.93
C VAL A 71 -15.11 -4.03 12.52
N THR A 72 -14.76 -3.02 13.33
CA THR A 72 -15.74 -2.08 13.90
C THR A 72 -16.47 -1.31 12.80
N LEU A 73 -15.75 -0.86 11.77
CA LEU A 73 -16.35 -0.17 10.63
C LEU A 73 -17.29 -1.08 9.83
N ALA A 74 -16.93 -2.36 9.65
CA ALA A 74 -17.78 -3.32 8.95
C ALA A 74 -19.07 -3.66 9.73
N GLU A 75 -19.07 -3.50 11.06
CA GLU A 75 -20.26 -3.62 11.92
C GLU A 75 -21.04 -2.30 12.07
N ASP A 76 -20.50 -1.17 11.59
CA ASP A 76 -21.14 0.13 11.72
C ASP A 76 -22.47 0.18 10.93
N PRO A 77 -23.60 0.57 11.57
CA PRO A 77 -24.90 0.64 10.91
C PRO A 77 -24.94 1.58 9.70
N SER A 78 -24.16 2.66 9.71
CA SER A 78 -24.13 3.63 8.60
C SER A 78 -23.37 3.06 7.41
N LEU A 79 -22.24 2.38 7.63
CA LEU A 79 -21.50 1.68 6.58
C LEU A 79 -22.32 0.51 6.00
N MET A 80 -23.01 -0.25 6.84
CA MET A 80 -23.92 -1.29 6.40
C MET A 80 -25.06 -0.70 5.54
N ALA A 81 -25.70 0.37 6.00
CA ALA A 81 -26.75 1.07 5.26
C ALA A 81 -26.25 1.59 3.90
N ALA A 82 -25.06 2.18 3.87
CA ALA A 82 -24.41 2.62 2.64
C ALA A 82 -24.16 1.44 1.69
N THR A 83 -23.65 0.33 2.19
CA THR A 83 -23.38 -0.89 1.40
C THR A 83 -24.65 -1.40 0.73
N ILE A 84 -25.75 -1.51 1.48
CA ILE A 84 -27.05 -1.96 0.96
C ILE A 84 -27.61 -0.96 -0.07
N ALA A 85 -27.54 0.33 0.24
CA ALA A 85 -28.04 1.38 -0.65
C ALA A 85 -27.28 1.38 -1.97
N PHE A 86 -25.94 1.36 -1.93
CA PHE A 86 -25.11 1.27 -3.14
C PHE A 86 -25.36 -0.02 -3.90
N GLN A 87 -25.45 -1.17 -3.24
CA GLN A 87 -25.75 -2.45 -3.90
C GLN A 87 -27.10 -2.38 -4.64
N THR A 88 -28.12 -1.80 -4.01
CA THR A 88 -29.46 -1.67 -4.58
C THR A 88 -29.46 -0.76 -5.80
N THR A 89 -28.92 0.46 -5.67
CA THR A 89 -28.93 1.43 -6.77
C THR A 89 -27.96 1.06 -7.89
N PHE A 90 -26.87 0.36 -7.58
CA PHE A 90 -25.95 -0.18 -8.59
C PHE A 90 -26.66 -1.23 -9.45
N ASN A 91 -27.36 -2.19 -8.83
CA ASN A 91 -28.10 -3.21 -9.57
C ASN A 91 -29.26 -2.60 -10.40
N GLN A 92 -29.99 -1.63 -9.82
CA GLN A 92 -31.04 -0.91 -10.56
C GLN A 92 -30.47 -0.19 -11.79
N LEU A 93 -29.33 0.50 -11.65
CA LEU A 93 -28.67 1.17 -12.76
C LEU A 93 -28.15 0.16 -13.81
N ASP A 94 -27.60 -0.97 -13.38
CA ASP A 94 -27.12 -2.02 -14.28
C ASP A 94 -28.29 -2.63 -15.09
N ASP A 95 -29.44 -2.85 -14.46
CA ASP A 95 -30.65 -3.34 -15.13
C ASP A 95 -31.22 -2.32 -16.13
N GLN A 96 -31.22 -1.03 -15.78
CA GLN A 96 -31.62 0.06 -16.68
C GLN A 96 -30.70 0.16 -17.91
N LEU A 97 -29.39 0.02 -17.71
CA LEU A 97 -28.40 0.05 -18.78
C LEU A 97 -28.46 -1.18 -19.70
N LYS A 98 -28.85 -2.35 -19.18
CA LYS A 98 -29.01 -3.58 -19.97
C LYS A 98 -30.32 -3.62 -20.74
N ASN A 99 -31.39 -3.10 -20.15
CA ASN A 99 -32.74 -3.12 -20.71
C ASN A 99 -33.28 -1.69 -20.87
N PRO A 100 -32.72 -0.91 -21.81
CA PRO A 100 -33.23 0.44 -22.07
C PRO A 100 -34.70 0.35 -22.48
N GLN A 101 -35.60 0.96 -21.69
CA GLN A 101 -37.02 1.00 -22.05
C GLN A 101 -37.16 1.82 -23.34
N PRO A 102 -38.03 1.45 -24.29
CA PRO A 102 -38.26 2.28 -25.47
C PRO A 102 -38.67 3.69 -25.03
N ASP A 103 -38.04 4.69 -25.64
CA ASP A 103 -38.33 6.11 -25.47
C ASP A 103 -39.81 6.38 -25.75
N THR A 104 -40.63 6.28 -24.70
CA THR A 104 -42.04 6.62 -24.74
C THR A 104 -42.11 8.08 -24.33
N GLN A 105 -41.88 8.95 -25.31
CA GLN A 105 -41.94 10.41 -25.24
C GLN A 105 -43.33 10.94 -24.88
N LEU A 106 -43.89 10.57 -23.73
CA LEU A 106 -45.13 11.15 -23.22
C LEU A 106 -44.98 11.81 -21.85
N ASN A 107 -43.92 11.48 -21.09
CA ASN A 107 -43.70 12.02 -19.76
C ASN A 107 -42.26 12.54 -19.71
N ASN A 108 -42.08 13.82 -19.41
CA ASN A 108 -40.80 14.52 -19.27
C ASN A 108 -39.89 13.92 -18.17
N GLN A 109 -39.47 12.66 -18.32
CA GLN A 109 -38.42 12.02 -17.53
C GLN A 109 -37.07 12.29 -18.21
N PRO A 110 -35.99 12.51 -17.43
CA PRO A 110 -34.66 12.72 -17.98
C PRO A 110 -34.27 11.55 -18.90
N ASP A 111 -33.47 11.86 -19.92
CA ASP A 111 -32.84 10.91 -20.84
C ASP A 111 -32.36 9.66 -20.10
N GLN A 112 -32.60 8.48 -20.67
CA GLN A 112 -32.19 7.22 -20.05
C GLN A 112 -30.69 7.21 -19.77
N PRO A 113 -30.23 6.57 -18.68
CA PRO A 113 -28.81 6.44 -18.41
C PRO A 113 -28.19 5.58 -19.53
N ASN A 114 -27.53 6.23 -20.47
CA ASN A 114 -26.66 5.61 -21.45
C ASN A 114 -25.62 6.62 -21.89
N LEU A 115 -24.40 6.16 -22.10
CA LEU A 115 -23.35 7.06 -22.59
C LEU A 115 -23.52 7.29 -24.07
N SER A 116 -23.52 8.56 -24.47
CA SER A 116 -23.38 8.95 -25.86
C SER A 116 -22.04 8.47 -26.44
N PRO A 117 -21.92 8.33 -27.77
CA PRO A 117 -20.64 8.00 -28.41
C PRO A 117 -19.50 8.96 -28.06
N GLN A 118 -19.82 10.23 -27.77
CA GLN A 118 -18.85 11.24 -27.35
C GLN A 118 -18.32 10.97 -25.94
N GLU A 119 -19.19 10.64 -24.99
CA GLU A 119 -18.82 10.33 -23.60
C GLU A 119 -18.00 9.04 -23.52
N LEU A 120 -18.36 8.02 -24.32
CA LEU A 120 -17.55 6.81 -24.48
C LEU A 120 -16.16 7.11 -25.04
N SER A 121 -16.07 8.02 -26.01
CA SER A 121 -14.79 8.46 -26.56
C SER A 121 -13.95 9.22 -25.52
N GLN A 122 -14.57 10.07 -24.70
CA GLN A 122 -13.89 10.76 -23.59
C GLN A 122 -13.37 9.77 -22.54
N LEU A 123 -14.14 8.74 -22.19
CA LEU A 123 -13.67 7.67 -21.30
C LEU A 123 -12.46 6.95 -21.90
N TRP A 124 -12.50 6.61 -23.20
CA TRP A 124 -11.37 6.00 -23.88
C TRP A 124 -10.12 6.90 -23.85
N LEU A 125 -10.29 8.20 -24.11
CA LEU A 125 -9.21 9.18 -24.06
C LEU A 125 -8.61 9.31 -22.65
N PHE A 126 -9.44 9.28 -21.60
CA PHE A 126 -8.95 9.24 -20.22
C PHE A 126 -8.02 8.04 -20.00
N TYR A 127 -8.42 6.84 -20.45
CA TYR A 127 -7.58 5.66 -20.36
C TYR A 127 -6.26 5.86 -21.13
N GLN A 128 -6.34 6.33 -22.38
CA GLN A 128 -5.19 6.50 -23.25
C GLN A 128 -4.18 7.55 -22.76
N GLN A 129 -4.67 8.69 -22.27
CA GLN A 129 -3.85 9.86 -21.98
C GLN A 129 -3.49 10.00 -20.49
N SER A 130 -4.33 9.49 -19.59
CA SER A 130 -4.10 9.62 -18.14
C SER A 130 -3.68 8.30 -17.50
N PHE A 131 -4.41 7.21 -17.73
CA PHE A 131 -4.17 5.95 -17.02
C PHE A 131 -2.97 5.16 -17.56
N ILE A 132 -2.93 4.90 -18.88
CA ILE A 132 -1.91 4.05 -19.50
C ILE A 132 -0.48 4.59 -19.32
N PRO A 133 -0.20 5.91 -19.49
CA PRO A 133 1.13 6.44 -19.27
C PRO A 133 1.63 6.22 -17.83
N ARG A 134 0.78 6.48 -16.83
CA ARG A 134 1.11 6.26 -15.42
C ARG A 134 1.32 4.78 -15.10
N LEU A 135 0.52 3.90 -15.73
CA LEU A 135 0.69 2.46 -15.57
C LEU A 135 2.03 2.00 -16.15
N ALA A 136 2.42 2.52 -17.32
CA ALA A 136 3.68 2.16 -18.00
C ALA A 136 4.93 2.51 -17.18
N GLU A 137 4.85 3.48 -16.25
CA GLU A 137 5.94 3.80 -15.33
C GLU A 137 6.22 2.67 -14.31
N ASN A 138 5.23 1.82 -14.02
CA ASN A 138 5.28 0.86 -12.92
C ASN A 138 5.08 -0.60 -13.35
N VAL A 139 4.94 -0.87 -14.64
CA VAL A 139 4.75 -2.24 -15.15
C VAL A 139 5.70 -2.53 -16.30
N GLU A 140 6.13 -3.78 -16.40
CA GLU A 140 6.90 -4.23 -17.55
C GLU A 140 6.06 -4.26 -18.83
N GLY A 141 6.70 -3.91 -19.94
CA GLY A 141 6.10 -3.88 -21.27
C GLY A 141 5.35 -2.57 -21.59
N THR A 142 4.68 -2.56 -22.74
CA THR A 142 3.88 -1.41 -23.21
C THR A 142 2.40 -1.67 -23.01
N PRO A 143 1.80 -1.23 -21.89
CA PRO A 143 0.37 -1.41 -21.67
C PRO A 143 -0.45 -0.66 -22.74
N THR A 144 -1.59 -1.24 -23.11
CA THR A 144 -2.54 -0.64 -24.06
C THR A 144 -3.91 -0.47 -23.38
N VAL A 145 -4.79 0.34 -23.95
CA VAL A 145 -6.11 0.63 -23.34
C VAL A 145 -7.01 -0.60 -23.29
N LYS A 146 -7.07 -1.37 -24.38
CA LYS A 146 -8.09 -2.41 -24.60
C LYS A 146 -8.19 -3.45 -23.47
N PRO A 147 -7.08 -3.97 -22.89
CA PRO A 147 -7.16 -4.90 -21.78
C PRO A 147 -7.75 -4.32 -20.50
N TYR A 148 -7.68 -3.00 -20.28
CA TYR A 148 -8.14 -2.37 -19.03
C TYR A 148 -9.46 -1.63 -19.16
N PHE A 149 -9.94 -1.44 -20.39
CA PHE A 149 -11.17 -0.73 -20.66
C PHE A 149 -12.39 -1.51 -20.13
N PRO A 150 -13.38 -0.86 -19.49
CA PRO A 150 -14.46 -1.57 -18.82
C PRO A 150 -15.39 -2.31 -19.78
N LYS A 151 -15.69 -3.58 -19.46
CA LYS A 151 -16.50 -4.46 -20.30
C LYS A 151 -18.01 -4.27 -20.11
N SER A 152 -18.47 -4.02 -18.88
CA SER A 152 -19.90 -3.82 -18.59
C SER A 152 -20.34 -2.39 -18.91
N ALA A 153 -21.64 -2.23 -19.21
CA ALA A 153 -22.22 -0.92 -19.46
C ALA A 153 -22.18 -0.04 -18.21
N ILE A 154 -22.52 -0.59 -17.04
CA ILE A 154 -22.46 0.13 -15.75
C ILE A 154 -21.05 0.59 -15.40
N ALA A 155 -20.02 -0.22 -15.65
CA ALA A 155 -18.65 0.19 -15.37
C ALA A 155 -18.24 1.36 -16.26
N ARG A 156 -18.59 1.33 -17.56
CA ARG A 156 -18.34 2.48 -18.45
C ARG A 156 -19.09 3.73 -17.98
N TYR A 157 -20.37 3.60 -17.67
CA TYR A 157 -21.22 4.69 -17.22
C TYR A 157 -20.66 5.36 -15.95
N LEU A 158 -20.43 4.57 -14.89
CA LEU A 158 -19.94 5.09 -13.61
C LEU A 158 -18.50 5.61 -13.72
N GLN A 159 -17.62 4.94 -14.46
CA GLN A 159 -16.27 5.44 -14.64
C GLN A 159 -16.23 6.71 -15.50
N TYR A 160 -17.12 6.87 -16.47
CA TYR A 160 -17.24 8.14 -17.18
C TYR A 160 -17.58 9.27 -16.21
N HIS A 161 -18.72 9.17 -15.51
CA HIS A 161 -19.21 10.25 -14.65
C HIS A 161 -18.30 10.54 -13.45
N TYR A 162 -17.73 9.51 -12.81
CA TYR A 162 -16.94 9.69 -11.59
C TYR A 162 -15.43 9.79 -11.80
N ILE A 163 -14.92 9.38 -12.97
CA ILE A 163 -13.49 9.37 -13.27
C ILE A 163 -13.16 10.27 -14.46
N ALA A 164 -13.68 9.98 -15.65
CA ALA A 164 -13.27 10.69 -16.86
C ALA A 164 -13.79 12.13 -16.91
N ALA A 165 -15.07 12.36 -16.58
CA ALA A 165 -15.71 13.67 -16.53
C ALA A 165 -15.43 14.44 -15.21
N ASN A 166 -14.80 13.78 -14.24
CA ASN A 166 -14.46 14.39 -12.96
C ASN A 166 -13.31 15.40 -13.13
N SER A 167 -13.62 16.69 -12.96
CA SER A 167 -12.71 17.82 -13.14
C SER A 167 -11.61 17.91 -12.08
N TYR A 168 -11.71 17.17 -10.98
CA TYR A 168 -10.64 17.11 -10.00
C TYR A 168 -9.44 16.30 -10.51
N PRO A 169 -8.21 16.67 -10.09
CA PRO A 169 -7.01 15.89 -10.38
C PRO A 169 -7.15 14.43 -9.95
N VAL A 170 -6.39 13.53 -10.57
CA VAL A 170 -6.44 12.07 -10.30
C VAL A 170 -6.33 11.75 -8.81
N GLU A 171 -5.44 12.42 -8.09
CA GLU A 171 -5.22 12.21 -6.64
C GLU A 171 -6.31 12.81 -5.73
N SER A 172 -7.29 13.51 -6.29
CA SER A 172 -8.34 14.22 -5.53
C SER A 172 -9.73 14.03 -6.15
N LYS A 173 -9.93 12.97 -6.93
CA LYS A 173 -11.23 12.62 -7.52
C LYS A 173 -12.31 12.33 -6.47
N SER A 174 -11.90 11.94 -5.26
CA SER A 174 -12.77 11.82 -4.08
C SER A 174 -13.45 13.13 -3.66
N ARG A 175 -13.10 14.29 -4.23
CA ARG A 175 -13.82 15.55 -3.93
C ARG A 175 -15.14 15.70 -4.71
N LEU A 176 -15.40 14.84 -5.68
CA LEU A 176 -16.64 14.89 -6.47
C LEU A 176 -17.81 14.38 -5.64
N GLU A 177 -18.66 15.29 -5.15
CA GLU A 177 -19.87 14.92 -4.39
C GLU A 177 -20.97 14.35 -5.29
N ASN A 178 -21.11 14.89 -6.50
CA ASN A 178 -22.20 14.58 -7.41
C ASN A 178 -21.80 14.85 -8.87
N PRO A 179 -21.91 13.86 -9.78
CA PRO A 179 -21.62 14.05 -11.20
C PRO A 179 -22.77 14.67 -12.00
N GLU A 180 -23.93 14.91 -11.38
CA GLU A 180 -25.13 15.49 -12.04
C GLU A 180 -25.72 14.64 -13.18
N ASP A 181 -25.46 13.33 -13.16
CA ASP A 181 -25.97 12.36 -14.15
C ASP A 181 -27.46 11.98 -13.94
N GLY A 182 -28.10 12.51 -12.91
CA GLY A 182 -29.53 12.26 -12.61
C GLY A 182 -29.85 10.86 -12.05
N SER A 183 -28.88 9.96 -11.91
CA SER A 183 -29.13 8.58 -11.50
C SER A 183 -29.49 8.46 -10.01
N GLU A 184 -30.28 7.43 -9.65
CA GLU A 184 -30.52 7.09 -8.24
C GLU A 184 -29.21 6.74 -7.52
N TYR A 185 -28.25 6.15 -8.23
CA TYR A 185 -26.90 5.89 -7.71
C TYR A 185 -26.23 7.19 -7.24
N SER A 186 -26.30 8.27 -8.03
CA SER A 186 -25.72 9.56 -7.65
C SER A 186 -26.41 10.23 -6.46
N LYS A 187 -27.70 9.97 -6.25
CA LYS A 187 -28.40 10.44 -5.04
C LYS A 187 -27.86 9.75 -3.79
N ILE A 188 -27.70 8.43 -3.84
CA ILE A 188 -27.09 7.63 -2.75
C ILE A 188 -25.62 8.02 -2.55
N HIS A 189 -24.88 8.25 -3.64
CA HIS A 189 -23.52 8.76 -3.57
C HIS A 189 -23.47 10.09 -2.80
N ARG A 190 -24.29 11.07 -3.18
CA ARG A 190 -24.34 12.38 -2.50
C ARG A 190 -24.69 12.27 -1.01
N GLN A 191 -25.49 11.28 -0.63
CA GLN A 191 -25.87 11.03 0.75
C GLN A 191 -24.72 10.46 1.60
N PHE A 192 -24.03 9.42 1.11
CA PHE A 192 -23.05 8.67 1.92
C PHE A 192 -21.59 9.05 1.64
N HIS A 193 -21.28 9.63 0.48
CA HIS A 193 -19.91 9.94 0.09
C HIS A 193 -19.19 10.90 1.04
N PRO A 194 -19.79 12.00 1.55
CA PRO A 194 -19.12 12.88 2.50
C PRO A 194 -18.61 12.14 3.74
N PHE A 195 -19.45 11.25 4.31
CA PHE A 195 -19.10 10.44 5.47
C PHE A 195 -17.99 9.43 5.16
N LEU A 196 -18.11 8.68 4.06
CA LEU A 196 -17.11 7.68 3.69
C LEU A 196 -15.76 8.32 3.30
N ARG A 197 -15.78 9.51 2.70
CA ARG A 197 -14.57 10.29 2.44
C ARG A 197 -13.94 10.77 3.74
N ASP A 198 -14.70 11.40 4.64
CA ASP A 198 -14.19 11.88 5.94
C ASP A 198 -13.59 10.73 6.75
N LEU A 199 -14.21 9.55 6.73
CA LEU A 199 -13.65 8.33 7.32
C LEU A 199 -12.29 7.97 6.69
N SER A 200 -12.21 7.92 5.36
CA SER A 200 -10.96 7.61 4.64
C SER A 200 -9.86 8.61 4.97
N GLU A 201 -10.18 9.90 5.04
CA GLU A 201 -9.24 10.99 5.31
C GLU A 201 -8.73 10.97 6.77
N ARG A 202 -9.63 10.82 7.75
CA ARG A 202 -9.27 10.80 9.19
C ARG A 202 -8.37 9.63 9.54
N PHE A 203 -8.65 8.47 8.97
CA PHE A 203 -7.86 7.25 9.19
C PHE A 203 -6.76 7.06 8.15
N GLN A 204 -6.61 8.04 7.25
CA GLN A 204 -5.57 8.14 6.23
C GLN A 204 -5.55 6.96 5.25
N TYR A 205 -6.66 6.23 5.10
CA TYR A 205 -6.77 5.20 4.08
C TYR A 205 -6.64 5.84 2.69
N GLN A 206 -5.76 5.27 1.87
CA GLN A 206 -5.59 5.74 0.49
C GLN A 206 -6.83 5.45 -0.36
N ASN A 207 -7.59 4.42 0.02
CA ASN A 207 -8.83 4.06 -0.63
C ASN A 207 -9.74 3.26 0.31
N LEU A 208 -11.04 3.41 0.11
CA LEU A 208 -12.09 2.60 0.73
C LEU A 208 -13.02 2.10 -0.37
N MET A 209 -13.26 0.80 -0.39
CA MET A 209 -14.10 0.12 -1.35
C MET A 209 -15.18 -0.68 -0.63
N LEU A 210 -16.38 -0.67 -1.20
CA LEU A 210 -17.45 -1.60 -0.84
C LEU A 210 -17.65 -2.53 -2.03
N ILE A 211 -17.56 -3.83 -1.78
CA ILE A 211 -17.68 -4.86 -2.80
C ILE A 211 -18.93 -5.69 -2.52
N ASP A 212 -19.79 -5.86 -3.53
CA ASP A 212 -20.96 -6.71 -3.44
C ASP A 212 -20.55 -8.17 -3.24
N SER A 213 -21.08 -8.82 -2.21
CA SER A 213 -20.70 -10.19 -1.85
C SER A 213 -21.15 -11.22 -2.90
N LYS A 214 -22.19 -10.91 -3.70
CA LYS A 214 -22.75 -11.86 -4.67
C LYS A 214 -22.03 -11.82 -6.01
N THR A 215 -21.78 -10.63 -6.54
CA THR A 215 -21.21 -10.41 -7.88
C THR A 215 -19.70 -10.14 -7.87
N GLY A 216 -19.14 -9.74 -6.72
CA GLY A 216 -17.78 -9.23 -6.64
C GLY A 216 -17.59 -7.86 -7.30
N ASN A 217 -18.67 -7.14 -7.60
CA ASN A 217 -18.59 -5.79 -8.15
C ASN A 217 -18.13 -4.79 -7.09
N VAL A 218 -17.20 -3.92 -7.43
CA VAL A 218 -16.83 -2.75 -6.62
C VAL A 218 -17.94 -1.70 -6.75
N ILE A 219 -18.98 -1.83 -5.92
CA ILE A 219 -20.19 -1.01 -5.96
C ILE A 219 -19.97 0.43 -5.48
N TYR A 220 -18.90 0.67 -4.73
CA TYR A 220 -18.47 2.00 -4.30
C TYR A 220 -16.95 2.03 -4.07
N GLU A 221 -16.33 3.15 -4.41
CA GLU A 221 -14.91 3.40 -4.17
C GLU A 221 -14.70 4.90 -3.86
N VAL A 222 -13.94 5.24 -2.81
CA VAL A 222 -13.67 6.65 -2.46
C VAL A 222 -12.74 7.29 -3.47
N ALA A 223 -11.62 6.64 -3.81
CA ALA A 223 -10.55 7.23 -4.62
C ALA A 223 -10.89 7.39 -6.11
N LYS A 224 -11.94 6.71 -6.59
CA LYS A 224 -12.39 6.74 -7.99
C LYS A 224 -11.29 6.32 -8.98
N GLN A 225 -10.71 5.14 -8.77
CA GLN A 225 -9.72 4.55 -9.68
C GLN A 225 -10.40 3.65 -10.73
N VAL A 226 -9.65 3.21 -11.73
CA VAL A 226 -10.20 2.43 -12.87
C VAL A 226 -10.72 1.03 -12.49
N GLY A 227 -10.54 0.61 -11.23
CA GLY A 227 -11.16 -0.60 -10.67
C GLY A 227 -12.61 -0.39 -10.25
N PHE A 228 -13.06 0.86 -10.07
CA PHE A 228 -14.42 1.20 -9.67
C PHE A 228 -15.46 0.62 -10.65
N ALA A 229 -16.56 0.09 -10.11
CA ALA A 229 -17.66 -0.52 -10.86
C ALA A 229 -17.30 -1.77 -11.70
N THR A 230 -16.08 -2.30 -11.57
CA THR A 230 -15.66 -3.58 -12.18
C THR A 230 -15.83 -4.75 -11.23
N SER A 231 -15.82 -5.97 -11.76
CA SER A 231 -15.86 -7.20 -10.95
C SER A 231 -14.45 -7.69 -10.62
N VAL A 232 -14.18 -7.88 -9.32
CA VAL A 232 -12.91 -8.47 -8.86
C VAL A 232 -12.80 -9.97 -9.17
N THR A 233 -13.84 -10.57 -9.75
CA THR A 233 -13.88 -12.01 -10.09
C THR A 233 -13.90 -12.30 -11.59
N GLN A 234 -14.14 -11.30 -12.46
CA GLN A 234 -14.31 -11.50 -13.90
C GLN A 234 -13.51 -10.54 -14.80
N ASP A 235 -13.12 -9.37 -14.28
CA ASP A 235 -12.46 -8.33 -15.08
C ASP A 235 -10.93 -8.38 -14.98
N SER A 236 -10.26 -7.39 -15.56
CA SER A 236 -8.80 -7.30 -15.72
C SER A 236 -8.02 -7.22 -14.41
N PHE A 237 -8.72 -7.19 -13.27
CA PHE A 237 -8.16 -7.03 -11.93
C PHE A 237 -8.34 -8.27 -11.04
N VAL A 238 -8.70 -9.43 -11.63
CA VAL A 238 -8.87 -10.72 -10.91
C VAL A 238 -7.63 -11.22 -10.17
N ASN A 239 -6.43 -10.80 -10.59
CA ASN A 239 -5.17 -11.18 -9.96
C ASN A 239 -4.62 -10.08 -9.03
N SER A 240 -5.50 -9.25 -8.47
CA SER A 240 -5.14 -8.18 -7.52
C SER A 240 -5.23 -8.66 -6.06
N GLY A 241 -4.56 -7.92 -5.16
CA GLY A 241 -4.71 -8.14 -3.72
C GLY A 241 -6.17 -8.01 -3.25
N VAL A 242 -6.95 -7.10 -3.85
CA VAL A 242 -8.38 -6.93 -3.58
C VAL A 242 -9.17 -8.19 -3.95
N ALA A 243 -8.89 -8.81 -5.10
CA ALA A 243 -9.55 -10.04 -5.53
C ALA A 243 -9.22 -11.24 -4.61
N ALA A 244 -7.95 -11.37 -4.20
CA ALA A 244 -7.52 -12.40 -3.25
C ALA A 244 -8.19 -12.23 -1.88
N LEU A 245 -8.27 -10.98 -1.40
CA LEU A 245 -8.93 -10.61 -0.17
C LEU A 245 -10.44 -10.88 -0.23
N PHE A 246 -11.10 -10.48 -1.31
CA PHE A 246 -12.52 -10.74 -1.55
C PHE A 246 -12.81 -12.24 -1.50
N LYS A 247 -12.03 -13.06 -2.23
CA LYS A 247 -12.19 -14.52 -2.22
C LYS A 247 -12.05 -15.10 -0.81
N THR A 248 -11.03 -14.67 -0.07
CA THR A 248 -10.78 -15.14 1.31
C THR A 248 -11.96 -14.85 2.23
N LEU A 249 -12.46 -13.62 2.21
CA LEU A 249 -13.57 -13.18 3.06
C LEU A 249 -14.93 -13.71 2.58
N LYS A 250 -15.09 -13.96 1.28
CA LYS A 250 -16.32 -14.54 0.74
C LYS A 250 -16.49 -16.01 1.10
N ASP A 251 -15.38 -16.76 1.10
CA ASP A 251 -15.37 -18.22 1.33
C ASP A 251 -15.29 -18.57 2.82
N ARG A 252 -14.62 -17.73 3.63
CA ARG A 252 -14.31 -18.00 5.04
C ARG A 252 -14.79 -16.93 6.02
N GLY A 253 -15.43 -15.86 5.53
CA GLY A 253 -15.81 -14.74 6.36
C GLY A 253 -17.01 -15.09 7.24
N GLU A 254 -16.75 -15.27 8.52
CA GLU A 254 -17.72 -15.13 9.59
C GLU A 254 -17.78 -13.67 10.05
N PRO A 255 -18.83 -13.23 10.78
CA PRO A 255 -18.83 -11.91 11.41
C PRO A 255 -17.51 -11.68 12.18
N ARG A 256 -16.96 -10.46 12.09
CA ARG A 256 -15.68 -10.07 12.72
C ARG A 256 -14.42 -10.73 12.17
N THR A 257 -14.51 -11.43 11.04
CA THR A 257 -13.30 -11.90 10.33
C THR A 257 -12.53 -10.71 9.75
N PHE A 258 -11.21 -10.80 9.82
CA PHE A 258 -10.28 -9.84 9.23
C PHE A 258 -9.30 -10.58 8.32
N ALA A 259 -8.97 -9.97 7.18
CA ALA A 259 -7.95 -10.50 6.29
C ALA A 259 -7.05 -9.38 5.76
N VAL A 260 -5.83 -9.76 5.40
CA VAL A 260 -4.80 -8.89 4.83
C VAL A 260 -4.37 -9.45 3.48
N ALA A 261 -4.23 -8.57 2.49
CA ALA A 261 -3.47 -8.83 1.28
C ALA A 261 -2.21 -7.96 1.32
N ASP A 262 -1.05 -8.59 1.31
CA ASP A 262 0.25 -7.93 1.32
C ASP A 262 0.48 -7.10 0.04
N PHE A 263 1.58 -6.35 -0.01
CA PHE A 263 1.92 -5.46 -1.10
C PHE A 263 2.15 -6.21 -2.41
N ASN A 264 1.35 -5.86 -3.41
CA ASN A 264 1.53 -6.29 -4.79
C ASN A 264 1.28 -5.11 -5.74
N PRO A 265 1.81 -5.13 -6.97
CA PRO A 265 1.50 -4.13 -7.98
C PRO A 265 -0.01 -4.01 -8.19
N PHE A 266 -0.59 -2.84 -7.90
CA PHE A 266 -2.01 -2.62 -7.99
C PHE A 266 -2.35 -1.81 -9.24
N ARG A 267 -2.66 -2.53 -10.32
CA ARG A 267 -2.93 -1.95 -11.65
C ARG A 267 -4.01 -0.86 -11.66
N PRO A 268 -5.13 -0.96 -10.90
CA PRO A 268 -6.10 0.13 -10.81
C PRO A 268 -5.52 1.47 -10.36
N ASN A 269 -4.49 1.44 -9.48
CA ASN A 269 -3.74 2.62 -9.06
C ASN A 269 -2.39 2.74 -9.81
N ALA A 270 -2.44 2.59 -11.13
CA ALA A 270 -1.28 2.74 -12.02
C ALA A 270 -0.10 1.79 -11.71
N GLY A 271 -0.34 0.63 -11.10
CA GLY A 271 0.70 -0.38 -10.85
C GLY A 271 1.54 -0.12 -9.60
N LYS A 272 1.32 0.99 -8.89
CA LYS A 272 1.98 1.25 -7.60
C LYS A 272 1.70 0.09 -6.63
N PRO A 273 2.71 -0.37 -5.85
CA PRO A 273 2.49 -1.40 -4.85
C PRO A 273 1.43 -0.94 -3.83
N ALA A 274 0.46 -1.80 -3.57
CA ALA A 274 -0.57 -1.55 -2.57
C ALA A 274 -0.87 -2.83 -1.79
N ALA A 275 -1.13 -2.65 -0.50
CA ALA A 275 -1.62 -3.67 0.41
C ALA A 275 -3.03 -3.29 0.88
N PHE A 276 -3.83 -4.30 1.20
CA PHE A 276 -5.23 -4.13 1.52
C PHE A 276 -5.59 -4.90 2.78
N VAL A 277 -6.58 -4.39 3.49
CA VAL A 277 -7.25 -5.10 4.57
C VAL A 277 -8.73 -5.09 4.33
N GLY A 278 -9.44 -6.07 4.89
CA GLY A 278 -10.88 -6.11 4.75
C GLY A 278 -11.59 -6.94 5.78
N ALA A 279 -12.89 -6.68 5.88
CA ALA A 279 -13.81 -7.40 6.73
C ALA A 279 -15.16 -7.57 6.02
N PRO A 280 -15.89 -8.66 6.32
CA PRO A 280 -17.21 -8.90 5.76
C PRO A 280 -18.26 -8.01 6.43
N VAL A 281 -19.16 -7.43 5.62
CA VAL A 281 -20.30 -6.64 6.08
C VAL A 281 -21.53 -7.52 6.10
N PHE A 282 -22.12 -7.69 7.29
CA PHE A 282 -23.30 -8.54 7.51
C PHE A 282 -24.54 -7.72 7.83
N ARG A 283 -25.69 -8.18 7.34
CA ARG A 283 -27.02 -7.70 7.75
C ARG A 283 -27.87 -8.89 8.15
N GLU A 284 -28.37 -8.91 9.39
CA GLU A 284 -29.26 -9.99 9.88
C GLU A 284 -28.68 -11.40 9.62
N GLY A 285 -27.37 -11.56 9.81
CA GLY A 285 -26.65 -12.82 9.56
C GLY A 285 -26.30 -13.12 8.09
N ASN A 286 -26.73 -12.28 7.13
CA ASN A 286 -26.42 -12.45 5.71
C ASN A 286 -25.22 -11.58 5.29
N LEU A 287 -24.23 -12.20 4.65
CA LEU A 287 -23.10 -11.50 4.06
C LEU A 287 -23.59 -10.61 2.90
N THR A 288 -23.59 -9.30 3.12
CA THR A 288 -24.13 -8.32 2.18
C THR A 288 -23.04 -7.73 1.29
N GLY A 289 -21.85 -7.51 1.84
CA GLY A 289 -20.72 -6.98 1.11
C GLY A 289 -19.40 -7.24 1.82
N ILE A 290 -18.33 -6.72 1.25
CA ILE A 290 -16.99 -6.76 1.84
C ILE A 290 -16.44 -5.34 1.83
N LEU A 291 -16.06 -4.85 3.01
CA LEU A 291 -15.31 -3.62 3.16
C LEU A 291 -13.84 -3.91 2.85
N VAL A 292 -13.24 -3.14 1.95
CA VAL A 292 -11.81 -3.22 1.65
C VAL A 292 -11.18 -1.83 1.79
N LEU A 293 -10.09 -1.75 2.54
CA LEU A 293 -9.33 -0.53 2.77
C LEU A 293 -7.90 -0.71 2.25
N GLN A 294 -7.40 0.27 1.52
CA GLN A 294 -5.99 0.31 1.12
C GLN A 294 -5.15 0.87 2.26
N LEU A 295 -4.09 0.15 2.64
CA LEU A 295 -3.25 0.49 3.80
C LEU A 295 -2.58 1.86 3.65
N PRO A 296 -2.53 2.67 4.73
CA PRO A 296 -1.70 3.88 4.77
C PRO A 296 -0.23 3.49 4.92
N VAL A 297 0.47 3.38 3.78
CA VAL A 297 1.91 3.04 3.75
C VAL A 297 2.75 4.02 4.58
N ASP A 298 2.34 5.28 4.64
CA ASP A 298 3.04 6.33 5.39
C ASP A 298 3.12 6.03 6.90
N GLN A 299 2.15 5.32 7.46
CA GLN A 299 2.18 4.92 8.87
C GLN A 299 3.22 3.83 9.13
N ILE A 300 3.31 2.84 8.23
CA ILE A 300 4.36 1.82 8.27
C ILE A 300 5.73 2.48 8.12
N ASN A 301 5.88 3.38 7.14
CA ASN A 301 7.12 4.10 6.89
C ASN A 301 7.53 4.94 8.11
N ARG A 302 6.58 5.64 8.74
CA ARG A 302 6.82 6.42 9.96
C ARG A 302 7.33 5.56 11.11
N ILE A 303 6.70 4.41 11.35
CA ILE A 303 7.15 3.47 12.39
C ILE A 303 8.56 2.98 12.08
N MET A 304 8.83 2.55 10.85
CA MET A 304 10.10 1.92 10.47
C MET A 304 11.26 2.92 10.36
N THR A 305 11.00 4.17 9.98
CA THR A 305 12.05 5.19 9.78
C THR A 305 12.18 6.17 10.95
N GLY A 306 11.25 6.14 11.91
CA GLY A 306 11.19 7.15 12.97
C GLY A 306 10.99 8.57 12.45
N ASN A 307 10.29 8.74 11.32
CA ASN A 307 10.23 10.00 10.56
C ASN A 307 11.63 10.53 10.18
N SER A 308 12.51 9.64 9.74
CA SER A 308 13.89 9.98 9.34
C SER A 308 14.76 10.53 10.48
N GLN A 309 14.40 10.24 11.74
CA GLN A 309 15.17 10.64 12.93
C GLN A 309 16.10 9.51 13.41
N TRP A 310 16.76 8.81 12.48
CA TRP A 310 17.60 7.64 12.78
C TRP A 310 18.63 7.87 13.89
N PRO A 311 19.37 9.01 13.94
CA PRO A 311 20.30 9.26 15.04
C PRO A 311 19.61 9.35 16.42
N ALA A 312 18.43 9.98 16.48
CA ALA A 312 17.65 10.12 17.72
C ALA A 312 17.05 8.78 18.18
N ASP A 313 16.73 7.91 17.24
CA ASP A 313 16.29 6.53 17.50
C ASP A 313 17.46 5.59 17.85
N GLY A 314 18.69 6.09 17.97
CA GLY A 314 19.85 5.29 18.32
C GLY A 314 20.35 4.41 17.18
N LEU A 315 20.05 4.73 15.93
CA LEU A 315 20.60 4.06 14.75
C LEU A 315 21.91 4.71 14.27
N GLY A 316 22.33 5.82 14.89
CA GLY A 316 23.58 6.50 14.56
C GLY A 316 23.62 6.97 13.10
N GLN A 317 24.81 6.97 12.51
CA GLN A 317 25.03 7.51 11.16
C GLN A 317 24.65 6.54 10.04
N THR A 318 24.69 5.23 10.29
CA THR A 318 24.55 4.21 9.22
C THR A 318 23.55 3.09 9.55
N GLY A 319 23.02 3.03 10.77
CA GLY A 319 22.01 2.05 11.13
C GLY A 319 20.69 2.35 10.45
N GLU A 320 19.98 1.28 10.10
CA GLU A 320 18.60 1.34 9.62
C GLU A 320 17.78 0.16 10.15
N THR A 321 16.47 0.30 10.08
CA THR A 321 15.52 -0.79 10.30
C THR A 321 14.60 -0.87 9.09
N VAL A 322 14.47 -2.05 8.51
CA VAL A 322 13.62 -2.29 7.35
C VAL A 322 12.63 -3.42 7.63
N LEU A 323 11.43 -3.29 7.05
CA LEU A 323 10.42 -4.34 7.04
C LEU A 323 10.54 -5.09 5.71
N VAL A 324 10.65 -6.42 5.77
CA VAL A 324 10.83 -7.28 4.61
C VAL A 324 9.72 -8.31 4.58
N GLY A 325 9.09 -8.49 3.42
CA GLY A 325 8.10 -9.53 3.20
C GLY A 325 8.72 -10.93 3.09
N PRO A 326 7.91 -12.01 3.14
CA PRO A 326 8.38 -13.37 2.89
C PRO A 326 8.96 -13.58 1.48
N ASP A 327 8.64 -12.68 0.56
CA ASP A 327 9.16 -12.59 -0.82
C ASP A 327 10.53 -11.90 -0.90
N LEU A 328 11.14 -11.54 0.23
CA LEU A 328 12.41 -10.83 0.35
C LEU A 328 12.38 -9.40 -0.23
N LEU A 329 11.19 -8.84 -0.47
CA LEU A 329 11.03 -7.47 -0.93
C LEU A 329 10.74 -6.53 0.26
N LEU A 330 11.20 -5.28 0.13
CA LEU A 330 10.98 -4.24 1.14
C LEU A 330 9.49 -3.85 1.24
N ARG A 331 9.02 -3.63 2.47
CA ARG A 331 7.69 -3.07 2.83
C ARG A 331 7.80 -1.70 3.50
N SER A 332 9.02 -1.21 3.68
CA SER A 332 9.36 0.12 4.15
C SER A 332 10.56 0.64 3.35
N PRO A 333 10.71 1.95 3.16
CA PRO A 333 11.89 2.50 2.49
C PRO A 333 13.16 2.19 3.28
N SER A 334 14.25 1.93 2.55
CA SER A 334 15.60 1.93 3.13
C SER A 334 16.03 3.36 3.44
N ARG A 335 16.81 3.54 4.51
CA ARG A 335 17.41 4.82 4.85
C ARG A 335 18.26 5.37 3.70
N PHE A 336 19.09 4.53 3.10
CA PHE A 336 20.02 4.91 2.05
C PHE A 336 19.29 5.36 0.78
N LEU A 337 18.16 4.72 0.45
CA LEU A 337 17.29 5.19 -0.64
C LEU A 337 16.72 6.60 -0.37
N MET A 338 16.48 6.96 0.90
CA MET A 338 15.93 8.26 1.28
C MET A 338 16.99 9.36 1.38
N GLU A 339 18.16 9.07 1.95
CA GLU A 339 19.25 10.04 2.13
C GLU A 339 20.08 10.23 0.86
N GLU A 340 20.39 9.14 0.14
CA GLU A 340 21.28 9.14 -1.03
C GLU A 340 20.75 8.23 -2.16
N PRO A 341 19.65 8.61 -2.85
CA PRO A 341 19.00 7.74 -3.84
C PRO A 341 19.95 7.27 -4.96
N GLU A 342 20.81 8.15 -5.45
CA GLU A 342 21.75 7.84 -6.55
C GLU A 342 22.78 6.79 -6.15
N GLY A 343 23.33 6.88 -4.92
CA GLY A 343 24.27 5.90 -4.38
C GLY A 343 23.60 4.55 -4.16
N TYR A 344 22.39 4.55 -3.63
CA TYR A 344 21.61 3.32 -3.40
C TYR A 344 21.41 2.50 -4.69
N PHE A 345 21.06 3.14 -5.81
CA PHE A 345 20.90 2.42 -7.08
C PHE A 345 22.23 1.93 -7.66
N GLN A 346 23.33 2.66 -7.47
CA GLN A 346 24.66 2.20 -7.89
C GLN A 346 25.09 0.93 -7.13
N ASP A 347 24.80 0.86 -5.83
CA ASP A 347 25.11 -0.31 -5.01
C ASP A 347 24.28 -1.55 -5.42
N LEU A 348 23.03 -1.35 -5.86
CA LEU A 348 22.17 -2.42 -6.36
C LEU A 348 22.57 -2.95 -7.74
N GLU A 349 23.11 -2.11 -8.62
CA GLU A 349 23.64 -2.53 -9.93
C GLU A 349 24.90 -3.41 -9.81
N GLY A 350 25.50 -3.46 -8.61
CA GLY A 350 26.78 -4.12 -8.35
C GLY A 350 27.94 -3.40 -9.04
N PRO A 351 29.20 -3.80 -8.81
CA PRO A 351 30.32 -3.22 -9.55
C PRO A 351 30.08 -3.47 -11.05
N LYS A 352 29.94 -2.38 -11.82
CA LYS A 352 30.05 -2.42 -13.28
C LYS A 352 31.34 -3.19 -13.56
N ARG A 353 31.22 -4.40 -14.08
CA ARG A 353 32.38 -5.14 -14.59
C ARG A 353 32.95 -4.25 -15.69
N PHE A 354 34.00 -3.50 -15.36
CA PHE A 354 34.77 -2.75 -16.32
C PHE A 354 35.30 -3.74 -17.38
N PRO A 355 35.38 -3.31 -18.66
CA PRO A 355 35.51 -4.18 -19.83
C PRO A 355 36.75 -5.07 -19.83
#